data_AF-A0AAV4W957-F1
#
_entry.id   AF-A0AAV4W957-F1
#
_cell.length_a   1.000
_cell.length_b   1.000
_cell.length_c   1.000
_cell.angle_alpha   90.00
_cell.angle_beta   90.00
_cell.angle_gamma   90.00
#
_symmetry.space_group_name_H-M   'P 1'
#
loop_
_entity.id
_entity.type
_entity.pdbx_description
1 polymer ?
#
loop_
_entity_poly.entity_id
_entity_poly.type
_entity_poly.pdbx_seq_one_letter_code
_entity_poly.pdbx_strand_id
1 'polypeptide(L)'
;MRALIDTGSQKSYTTKEAASKMSYEPIRAEDMIHNLFGGVESKQKHHLYKVYVSSFQKDYHCSFEAYDQETICIDIPTAISEPWTKEIEKKKGIFLGHKEAYFDDSGLQCIC
;
A
#
# COMPACT_ATOMS: atom_id res chain seq x y z
N MET A 1 12.94 7.18 -6.42
CA MET A 1 11.54 6.92 -6.05
C MET A 1 11.16 5.55 -6.57
N ARG A 2 10.47 4.73 -5.78
CA ARG A 2 9.89 3.44 -6.22
C ARG A 2 8.38 3.56 -6.07
N ALA A 3 7.62 2.96 -6.98
CA ALA A 3 6.15 2.98 -6.93
C ALA A 3 5.64 1.54 -7.11
N LEU A 4 4.63 1.17 -6.31
CA LEU A 4 3.82 -0.01 -6.55
C LEU A 4 2.61 0.41 -7.38
N ILE A 5 2.36 -0.32 -8.48
CA ILE A 5 1.20 -0.08 -9.33
C ILE A 5 0.15 -1.11 -8.96
N ASP A 6 -0.83 -0.66 -8.19
CA ASP A 6 -1.98 -1.47 -7.80
C ASP A 6 -3.26 -0.88 -8.43
N THR A 7 -3.89 -1.64 -9.32
CA THR A 7 -5.16 -1.26 -9.96
C THR A 7 -6.37 -1.52 -9.08
N GLY A 8 -6.22 -2.26 -7.98
CA GLY A 8 -7.26 -2.47 -6.96
C GLY A 8 -7.43 -1.30 -6.00
N SER A 9 -6.38 -0.48 -5.84
CA SER A 9 -6.39 0.70 -5.01
C SER A 9 -7.35 1.79 -5.52
N GLN A 10 -8.18 2.32 -4.62
CA GLN A 10 -9.11 3.42 -4.94
C GLN A 10 -8.42 4.79 -5.00
N LYS A 11 -7.28 4.93 -4.33
CA LYS A 11 -6.51 6.18 -4.19
C LYS A 11 -5.02 5.86 -4.22
N SER A 12 -4.23 6.82 -4.67
CA SER A 12 -2.77 6.74 -4.60
C SER A 12 -2.26 7.34 -3.29
N TYR A 13 -1.15 6.81 -2.80
CA TYR A 13 -0.51 7.25 -1.57
C TYR A 13 1.00 7.46 -1.76
N THR A 14 1.58 8.35 -0.95
CA THR A 14 3.02 8.58 -0.83
C THR A 14 3.40 8.62 0.64
N THR A 15 4.64 8.28 0.99
CA THR A 15 5.07 8.47 2.38
C THR A 15 5.35 9.95 2.63
N LYS A 16 5.08 10.43 3.86
CA LYS A 16 5.46 11.79 4.28
C LYS A 16 6.93 12.07 4.05
N GLU A 17 7.77 11.07 4.34
CA GLU A 17 9.22 11.14 4.10
C GLU A 17 9.53 11.34 2.62
N ALA A 18 8.88 10.60 1.71
CA ALA A 18 9.11 10.75 0.28
C ALA A 18 8.66 12.11 -0.25
N ALA A 19 7.48 12.60 0.19
CA ALA A 19 7.00 13.93 -0.16
C ALA A 19 7.98 15.03 0.31
N SER A 20 8.46 14.94 1.56
CA SER A 20 9.42 15.89 2.13
C SER A 20 10.78 15.84 1.41
N LYS A 21 11.35 14.65 1.18
CA LYS A 21 12.63 14.49 0.46
C LYS A 21 12.59 15.07 -0.95
N MET A 22 11.44 15.00 -1.61
CA MET A 22 11.23 15.53 -2.96
C MET A 22 10.78 17.00 -2.96
N SER A 23 10.68 17.64 -1.79
CA SER A 23 10.25 19.04 -1.62
C SER A 23 8.87 19.33 -2.22
N TYR A 24 7.95 18.37 -2.11
CA TYR A 24 6.55 18.59 -2.49
C TYR A 24 5.83 19.37 -1.40
N GLU A 25 5.10 20.41 -1.82
CA GLU A 25 4.18 21.14 -0.96
C GLU A 25 2.76 20.55 -1.09
N PRO A 26 2.01 20.43 0.02
CA PRO A 26 0.66 19.92 -0.01
C PRO A 26 -0.28 20.91 -0.69
N ILE A 27 -1.15 20.41 -1.57
CA ILE A 27 -2.19 21.21 -2.25
C ILE A 27 -3.30 21.56 -1.25
N ARG A 28 -3.69 20.57 -0.44
CA ARG A 28 -4.72 20.68 0.60
C ARG A 28 -4.58 19.56 1.62
N ALA A 29 -5.33 19.66 2.70
CA ALA A 29 -5.48 18.59 3.67
C ALA A 29 -6.95 18.15 3.74
N GLU A 30 -7.18 16.84 3.83
CA GLU A 30 -8.50 16.22 3.88
C GLU A 30 -8.63 15.30 5.08
N ASP A 31 -9.78 15.36 5.73
CA ASP A 31 -10.19 14.35 6.72
C ASP A 31 -10.76 13.14 5.98
N MET A 32 -10.13 11.99 6.12
CA MET A 32 -10.56 10.72 5.52
C MET A 32 -11.05 9.76 6.60
N ILE A 33 -12.12 9.04 6.29
CA ILE A 33 -12.67 7.97 7.11
C ILE A 33 -12.30 6.63 6.46
N HIS A 34 -11.58 5.80 7.18
CA HIS A 34 -11.18 4.46 6.78
C HIS A 34 -12.11 3.43 7.42
N ASN A 35 -12.79 2.65 6.58
CA ASN A 35 -13.60 1.52 7.01
C ASN A 35 -12.78 0.24 6.90
N LEU A 36 -12.54 -0.40 8.04
CA LEU A 36 -11.76 -1.63 8.14
C LEU A 36 -12.69 -2.84 8.33
N PHE A 37 -12.17 -4.02 8.02
CA PHE A 37 -12.86 -5.28 8.29
C PHE A 37 -13.26 -5.38 9.77
N GLY A 38 -14.42 -5.99 10.02
CA GLY A 38 -15.00 -6.06 11.37
C GLY A 38 -15.76 -4.81 11.80
N GLY A 39 -15.97 -3.83 10.91
CA GLY A 39 -16.75 -2.63 11.19
C GLY A 39 -16.00 -1.56 12.00
N VAL A 40 -14.67 -1.64 12.03
CA VAL A 40 -13.83 -0.65 12.69
C VAL A 40 -13.69 0.56 11.77
N GLU A 41 -13.98 1.74 12.31
CA GLU A 41 -13.80 3.02 11.62
C GLU A 41 -12.59 3.75 12.21
N SER A 42 -11.76 4.36 11.37
CA SER A 42 -10.75 5.31 11.82
C SER A 42 -10.80 6.59 11.01
N LYS A 43 -10.69 7.74 11.68
CA LYS A 43 -10.64 9.05 11.03
C LYS A 43 -9.22 9.58 11.08
N GLN A 44 -8.66 9.91 9.92
CA GLN A 44 -7.30 10.42 9.80
C GLN A 44 -7.25 11.60 8.84
N LYS A 45 -6.40 12.58 9.15
CA LYS A 45 -6.16 13.73 8.28
C LYS A 45 -4.95 13.44 7.40
N HIS A 46 -5.11 13.62 6.10
CA HIS A 46 -4.08 13.40 5.08
C HIS A 46 -3.82 14.68 4.29
N HIS A 47 -2.57 14.92 3.93
CA HIS A 47 -2.22 15.93 2.94
C HIS A 47 -2.24 15.34 1.54
N LEU A 48 -2.78 16.12 0.58
CA LEU A 48 -2.85 15.75 -0.82
C LEU A 48 -1.74 16.45 -1.61
N TYR A 49 -1.02 15.69 -2.42
CA TYR A 49 0.06 16.18 -3.27
C TYR A 49 -0.22 15.90 -4.73
N LYS A 50 0.27 16.77 -5.62
CA LYS A 50 0.23 16.54 -7.07
C LYS A 50 1.57 15.97 -7.49
N VAL A 51 1.64 14.67 -7.72
CA VAL A 51 2.87 13.98 -8.10
C VAL A 51 3.03 14.04 -9.61
N TYR A 52 4.24 14.35 -10.08
CA TYR A 52 4.59 14.36 -11.49
C TYR A 52 5.48 13.17 -11.83
N VAL A 53 5.13 12.47 -12.91
CA VAL A 53 5.92 11.37 -13.47
C VAL A 53 6.26 11.70 -14.91
N SER A 54 7.52 11.50 -15.27
CA SER A 54 7.99 11.63 -16.64
C SER A 54 8.86 10.44 -17.01
N SER A 55 8.80 10.03 -18.28
CA SER A 55 9.78 9.09 -18.81
C SER A 55 11.18 9.72 -18.83
N PHE A 56 12.22 8.87 -18.89
CA PHE A 56 13.60 9.34 -19.01
C PHE A 56 13.82 10.19 -20.29
N GLN A 57 13.17 9.80 -21.39
CA GLN A 57 13.23 10.51 -22.67
C GLN A 57 12.33 11.76 -22.70
N LYS A 58 11.51 11.99 -21.66
CA LYS A 58 10.55 13.10 -21.53
C LYS A 58 9.48 13.17 -22.63
N ASP A 59 9.30 12.09 -23.37
CA ASP A 59 8.24 11.91 -24.36
C ASP A 59 6.89 11.59 -23.71
N TYR A 60 6.90 11.13 -22.46
CA TYR A 60 5.71 10.93 -21.64
C TYR A 60 5.80 11.76 -20.36
N HIS A 61 4.70 12.41 -20.03
CA HIS A 61 4.49 13.08 -18.76
C HIS A 61 3.05 12.85 -18.29
N CYS A 62 2.88 12.61 -17.01
CA CYS A 62 1.58 12.61 -16.37
C CYS A 62 1.69 13.15 -14.95
N SER A 63 0.55 13.52 -14.40
CA SER A 63 0.44 13.87 -12.99
C SER A 63 -0.79 13.22 -12.39
N PHE A 64 -0.71 12.87 -11.11
CA PHE A 64 -1.82 12.33 -10.35
C PHE A 64 -1.80 12.87 -8.92
N GLU A 65 -2.91 12.69 -8.22
CA GLU A 65 -3.04 13.08 -6.82
C GLU A 65 -2.67 11.90 -5.91
N ALA A 66 -1.84 12.15 -4.89
CA ALA A 66 -1.48 11.16 -3.89
C ALA A 66 -1.61 11.72 -2.47
N TYR A 67 -2.21 10.95 -1.58
CA TYR A 67 -2.34 11.30 -0.16
C TYR A 67 -1.09 10.87 0.62
N ASP A 68 -0.68 11.63 1.63
CA ASP A 68 0.39 11.16 2.52
C ASP A 68 -0.08 10.06 3.48
N GLN A 69 0.85 9.20 3.84
CA GLN A 69 0.73 8.30 4.96
C GLN A 69 2.10 8.15 5.63
N GLU A 70 2.13 7.77 6.91
CA GLU A 70 3.39 7.48 7.58
C GLU A 70 4.05 6.24 6.95
N THR A 71 3.24 5.19 6.81
CA THR A 71 3.61 3.88 6.24
C THR A 71 2.49 3.42 5.33
N ILE A 72 2.78 3.10 4.07
CA ILE A 72 1.77 2.68 3.08
C ILE A 72 1.42 1.20 3.23
N CYS A 73 2.43 0.35 3.47
CA CYS A 73 2.23 -1.08 3.60
C CYS A 73 2.91 -1.54 4.89
N ILE A 74 2.14 -2.23 5.74
CA ILE A 74 2.63 -2.78 7.00
C ILE A 74 2.94 -4.26 6.81
N ASP A 75 3.85 -4.76 7.63
CA ASP A 75 4.12 -6.19 7.69
C ASP A 75 2.83 -6.93 8.00
N ILE A 76 2.45 -7.85 7.12
CA ILE A 76 1.37 -8.78 7.42
C ILE A 76 1.95 -9.78 8.41
N PRO A 77 1.35 -9.94 9.60
CA PRO A 77 1.73 -11.02 10.48
C PRO A 77 1.56 -12.32 9.69
N THR A 78 2.65 -13.06 9.50
CA THR A 78 2.58 -14.39 8.91
C THR A 78 1.48 -15.13 9.64
N ALA A 79 0.47 -15.60 8.90
CA ALA A 79 -0.60 -16.39 9.49
C ALA A 79 0.08 -17.47 10.32
N ILE A 80 -0.05 -17.35 11.64
CA ILE A 80 0.49 -18.32 12.58
C ILE A 80 0.00 -19.65 12.06
N SER A 81 0.91 -20.62 11.91
CA SER A 81 0.64 -21.95 11.34
C SER A 81 -0.32 -22.71 12.26
N GLU A 82 -1.56 -22.27 12.26
CA GLU A 82 -2.62 -22.72 13.12
C GLU A 82 -3.25 -23.97 12.50
N PRO A 83 -3.84 -24.87 13.31
CA PRO A 83 -4.39 -26.15 12.86
C PRO A 83 -5.37 -26.04 11.68
N TRP A 84 -6.06 -24.91 11.57
CA TRP A 84 -7.04 -24.66 10.51
C TRP A 84 -6.44 -24.64 9.10
N THR A 85 -5.17 -24.25 8.95
CA THR A 85 -4.49 -24.24 7.64
C THR A 85 -4.40 -25.65 7.06
N LYS A 86 -3.94 -26.60 7.86
CA LYS A 86 -3.91 -28.03 7.52
C LYS A 86 -5.31 -28.62 7.32
N GLU A 87 -6.28 -28.15 8.11
CA GLU A 87 -7.67 -28.60 7.99
C GLU A 87 -8.29 -28.17 6.64
N ILE A 88 -8.08 -26.92 6.23
CA ILE A 88 -8.57 -26.38 4.97
C ILE A 88 -7.90 -27.08 3.78
N GLU A 89 -6.59 -27.30 3.82
CA GLU A 89 -5.88 -28.09 2.80
C GLU A 89 -6.48 -29.49 2.68
N LYS A 90 -6.63 -30.20 3.81
CA LYS A 90 -7.12 -31.58 3.83
C LYS A 90 -8.59 -31.71 3.42
N LYS A 91 -9.46 -30.79 3.87
CA LYS A 91 -10.91 -30.90 3.66
C LYS A 91 -11.40 -30.23 2.40
N LYS A 92 -10.70 -29.20 1.92
CA LYS A 92 -11.16 -28.36 0.80
C LYS A 92 -10.17 -28.30 -0.35
N GLY A 93 -8.96 -28.86 -0.21
CA GLY A 93 -7.94 -28.78 -1.26
C GLY A 93 -7.50 -27.35 -1.57
N ILE A 94 -7.76 -26.41 -0.65
CA ILE A 94 -7.36 -25.02 -0.77
C ILE A 94 -5.95 -24.92 -0.18
N PHE A 95 -4.99 -24.53 -1.01
CA PHE A 95 -3.62 -24.29 -0.60
C PHE A 95 -3.41 -22.79 -0.51
N LEU A 96 -2.79 -22.33 0.58
CA LEU A 96 -2.35 -20.94 0.67
C LEU A 96 -1.17 -20.75 -0.30
N GLY A 97 -1.45 -20.13 -1.44
CA GLY A 97 -0.56 -20.05 -2.59
C GLY A 97 0.57 -19.02 -2.48
N HIS A 98 0.63 -18.22 -1.42
CA HIS A 98 1.75 -17.30 -1.22
C HIS A 98 2.97 -18.07 -0.71
N LYS A 99 3.70 -18.71 -1.64
CA LYS A 99 5.02 -19.29 -1.39
C LYS A 99 6.17 -18.46 -1.98
N GLU A 100 5.88 -17.45 -2.78
CA GLU A 100 6.85 -16.46 -3.24
C GLU A 100 6.27 -15.07 -3.00
N ALA A 101 6.59 -14.50 -1.84
CA ALA A 101 6.43 -13.09 -1.60
C ALA A 101 7.45 -12.32 -2.44
N TYR A 102 7.13 -11.11 -2.88
CA TYR A 102 8.18 -10.16 -3.28
C TYR A 102 8.92 -9.78 -2.00
N PHE A 103 9.90 -10.60 -1.64
CA PHE A 103 10.74 -10.45 -0.47
C PHE A 103 11.62 -9.19 -0.65
N ASP A 104 11.60 -8.27 0.30
CA ASP A 104 12.78 -7.43 0.52
C ASP A 104 13.88 -8.26 1.21
N ASP A 105 15.07 -7.69 1.41
CA ASP A 105 16.22 -8.39 2.03
C ASP A 105 15.94 -8.91 3.46
N SER A 106 14.75 -8.64 4.02
CA SER A 106 14.28 -9.14 5.32
C SER A 106 13.21 -10.25 5.23
N GLY A 107 12.74 -10.60 4.03
CA GLY A 107 11.87 -11.77 3.83
C GLY A 107 10.37 -11.54 4.09
N LEU A 108 9.87 -10.31 3.96
CA LEU A 108 8.47 -9.97 4.27
C LEU A 108 7.63 -9.56 3.05
N GLN A 109 6.31 -9.81 3.14
CA GLN A 109 5.33 -9.51 2.10
C GLN A 109 4.53 -8.25 2.46
N CYS A 110 4.51 -7.27 1.56
CA CYS A 110 3.57 -6.15 1.61
C CYS A 110 2.30 -6.49 0.80
N ILE A 111 1.11 -6.32 1.39
CA ILE A 111 -0.11 -6.08 0.60
C ILE A 111 -0.42 -4.60 0.75
N CYS A 112 -0.41 -3.95 -0.40
CA CYS A 112 -1.09 -2.71 -0.67
C CYS A 112 -2.14 -3.13 -1.74
#